data_AF-A0A6H2ZTG6-F1
#
_entry.id   AF-A0A6H2ZTG6-F1
#
_cell.length_a   1.000
_cell.length_b   1.000
_cell.length_c   1.000
_cell.angle_alpha   90.00
_cell.angle_beta   90.00
_cell.angle_gamma   90.00
#
_symmetry.space_group_name_H-M   'P 1'
#
loop_
_entity.id
_entity.type
_entity.pdbx_description
1 polymer ?
#
loop_
_entity_poly.entity_id
_entity_poly.type
_entity_poly.pdbx_seq_one_letter_code
_entity_poly.pdbx_strand_id
1 'polypeptide(L)'
;MSGWISKLAGGGILLLLVASICLGGYSSLLSHRLELARQQVAEQKKTLAQQTGLITTLRADDARNRAMMAEQQRREQQLRQQGENYQRKYQDAIKNDECARRTAPGAVLGLLRGTDTTAAGAARAVSP
;
A
#
# COMPACT_ATOMS: atom_id res chain seq x y z
N MET A 1 -52.84 45.90 54.41
CA MET A 1 -52.51 44.57 53.83
C MET A 1 -51.45 44.62 52.71
N SER A 2 -51.02 45.80 52.24
CA SER A 2 -50.08 45.98 51.13
C SER A 2 -48.59 45.74 51.45
N GLY A 3 -48.16 45.93 52.70
CA GLY A 3 -46.73 45.82 53.09
C GLY A 3 -46.15 44.40 53.13
N TRP A 4 -47.01 43.37 53.24
CA TRP A 4 -46.56 41.97 53.23
C TRP A 4 -46.31 41.46 51.80
N ILE A 5 -47.09 41.96 50.84
CA ILE A 5 -46.98 41.62 49.42
C ILE A 5 -45.72 42.24 48.80
N SER A 6 -45.31 43.44 49.22
CA SER A 6 -44.06 44.05 48.71
C SER A 6 -42.80 43.32 49.17
N LYS A 7 -42.80 42.73 50.37
CA LYS A 7 -41.69 41.89 50.85
C LYS A 7 -41.56 40.58 50.09
N LEU A 8 -42.70 39.95 49.75
CA LEU A 8 -42.74 38.75 48.90
C LEU A 8 -42.33 39.05 47.46
N ALA A 9 -42.80 40.16 46.88
CA ALA A 9 -42.43 40.60 45.54
C ALA A 9 -40.93 40.94 45.45
N GLY A 10 -40.37 41.61 46.46
CA GLY A 10 -38.94 41.92 46.53
C GLY A 10 -38.07 40.66 46.62
N GLY A 11 -38.49 39.66 47.40
CA GLY A 11 -37.81 38.36 47.46
C GLY A 11 -37.86 37.58 46.15
N GLY A 12 -39.02 37.59 45.48
CA GLY A 12 -39.20 36.94 44.17
C GLY A 12 -38.34 37.57 43.07
N ILE A 13 -38.23 38.91 43.06
CA ILE A 13 -37.38 39.65 42.12
C ILE A 13 -35.90 39.35 42.34
N LEU A 14 -35.45 39.28 43.59
CA LEU A 14 -34.06 38.95 43.90
C LEU A 14 -33.69 37.53 43.44
N LEU A 15 -34.60 36.57 43.65
CA LEU A 15 -34.46 35.19 43.18
C LEU A 15 -34.40 35.10 41.65
N LEU A 16 -35.26 35.85 40.96
CA LEU A 16 -35.28 35.94 39.50
C LEU A 16 -33.96 36.50 38.94
N LEU A 17 -33.40 37.51 39.62
CA LEU A 17 -32.14 38.14 39.24
C LEU A 17 -30.95 37.18 39.39
N VAL A 18 -30.89 36.45 40.51
CA VAL A 18 -29.87 35.41 40.75
C VAL A 18 -30.01 34.27 39.74
N ALA A 19 -31.22 33.80 39.49
CA ALA A 19 -31.48 32.77 38.48
C ALA A 19 -31.04 33.23 37.08
N SER A 20 -31.31 34.49 36.71
CA SER A 20 -30.87 35.08 35.43
C SER A 20 -29.35 35.15 35.31
N ILE A 21 -28.65 35.50 36.39
CA ILE A 21 -27.17 35.57 36.42
C ILE A 21 -26.58 34.15 36.30
N CYS A 22 -27.16 33.18 37.01
CA CYS A 22 -26.75 31.78 36.92
C CYS A 22 -26.99 31.20 35.51
N LEU A 23 -28.12 31.49 34.86
CA LEU A 23 -28.42 31.06 33.48
C LEU A 23 -27.48 31.74 32.47
N GLY A 24 -27.20 33.03 32.62
CA GLY A 24 -26.30 33.79 31.75
C GLY A 24 -24.86 33.30 31.84
N GLY A 25 -24.36 33.02 33.05
CA GLY A 25 -23.03 32.46 33.28
C GLY A 25 -22.86 31.06 32.70
N TYR A 26 -23.87 30.20 32.86
CA TYR A 26 -23.87 28.84 32.27
C TYR A 26 -23.89 28.88 30.74
N SER A 27 -24.65 29.80 30.15
CA SER A 27 -24.72 29.98 28.70
C SER A 27 -23.37 30.38 28.10
N SER A 28 -22.59 31.21 28.81
CA SER A 28 -21.25 31.60 28.39
C SER A 28 -20.25 30.43 28.43
N LEU A 29 -20.28 29.62 29.50
CA LEU A 29 -19.45 28.41 29.56
C LEU A 29 -19.84 27.37 28.50
N LEU A 30 -21.14 27.15 28.27
CA LEU A 30 -21.59 26.23 27.23
C LEU A 30 -21.18 26.71 25.84
N SER A 31 -21.34 28.00 25.54
CA SER A 31 -20.96 28.57 24.24
C SER A 31 -19.47 28.41 24.00
N HIS A 32 -18.64 28.65 25.01
CA HIS A 32 -17.20 28.48 24.87
C HIS A 32 -16.78 27.01 24.66
N ARG A 33 -17.45 26.07 25.35
CA ARG A 33 -17.24 24.62 25.11
C ARG A 33 -17.71 24.19 23.73
N LEU A 34 -18.80 24.76 23.24
CA LEU A 34 -19.33 24.48 21.91
C LEU A 34 -18.41 25.04 20.82
N GLU A 35 -17.85 26.23 21.03
CA GLU A 35 -16.83 26.84 20.16
C GLU A 35 -15.58 25.95 20.07
N LEU A 36 -15.06 25.49 21.23
CA LEU A 36 -13.91 24.59 21.31
C LEU A 36 -14.19 23.25 20.63
N ALA A 37 -15.36 22.66 20.85
CA ALA A 37 -15.76 21.42 20.19
C ALA A 37 -15.87 21.62 18.66
N ARG A 38 -16.39 22.76 18.20
CA ARG A 38 -16.50 23.07 16.77
C ARG A 38 -15.14 23.28 16.11
N GLN A 39 -14.20 23.90 16.82
CA GLN A 39 -12.81 24.04 16.39
C GLN A 39 -12.11 22.68 16.31
N GLN A 40 -12.24 21.83 17.32
CA GLN A 40 -11.69 20.47 17.30
C GLN A 40 -12.27 19.62 16.17
N VAL A 41 -13.58 19.72 15.91
CA VAL A 41 -14.22 19.02 14.79
C VAL A 41 -13.72 19.58 13.44
N ALA A 42 -13.50 20.88 13.32
CA ALA A 42 -12.96 21.49 12.10
C ALA A 42 -11.51 21.07 11.83
N GLU A 43 -10.67 20.99 12.87
CA GLU A 43 -9.32 20.46 12.78
C GLU A 43 -9.30 18.98 12.42
N GLN A 44 -10.10 18.15 13.09
CA GLN A 44 -10.23 16.73 12.74
C GLN A 44 -10.77 16.53 11.32
N LYS A 45 -11.69 17.36 10.87
CA LYS A 45 -12.22 17.28 9.49
C LYS A 45 -11.15 17.63 8.46
N LYS A 46 -10.26 18.59 8.75
CA LYS A 46 -9.12 18.90 7.89
C LYS A 46 -8.12 17.74 7.84
N THR A 47 -7.79 17.13 8.99
CA THR A 47 -6.86 15.99 9.03
C THR A 47 -7.46 14.75 8.38
N LEU A 48 -8.77 14.48 8.55
CA LEU A 48 -9.47 13.40 7.84
C LEU A 48 -9.52 13.65 6.33
N ALA A 49 -9.78 14.88 5.89
CA ALA A 49 -9.80 15.20 4.46
C ALA A 49 -8.41 15.00 3.84
N GLN A 50 -7.36 15.39 4.55
CA GLN A 50 -5.98 15.20 4.14
C GLN A 50 -5.57 13.72 4.13
N GLN A 51 -5.98 12.94 5.13
CA GLN A 51 -5.81 11.49 5.14
C GLN A 51 -6.60 10.81 4.02
N THR A 52 -7.84 11.24 3.76
CA THR A 52 -8.66 10.68 2.68
C THR A 52 -8.02 10.95 1.33
N GLY A 53 -7.48 12.16 1.12
CA GLY A 53 -6.69 12.50 -0.06
C GLY A 53 -5.49 11.54 -0.25
N LEU A 54 -4.70 11.32 0.79
CA LEU A 54 -3.57 10.37 0.77
C LEU A 54 -4.00 8.92 0.55
N ILE A 55 -5.09 8.47 1.19
CA ILE A 55 -5.59 7.10 1.02
C ILE A 55 -6.11 6.88 -0.41
N THR A 56 -6.75 7.89 -1.01
CA THR A 56 -7.24 7.78 -2.39
C THR A 56 -6.10 7.67 -3.40
N THR A 57 -5.00 8.41 -3.19
CA THR A 57 -3.83 8.32 -4.08
C THR A 57 -3.10 6.98 -3.90
N LEU A 58 -2.88 6.53 -2.66
CA LEU A 58 -2.29 5.20 -2.42
C LEU A 58 -3.13 4.07 -3.01
N ARG A 59 -4.47 4.16 -2.93
CA ARG A 59 -5.36 3.13 -3.47
C ARG A 59 -5.36 3.10 -5.00
N ALA A 60 -5.25 4.26 -5.64
CA ALA A 60 -5.12 4.36 -7.09
C ALA A 60 -3.77 3.77 -7.56
N ASP A 61 -2.70 4.00 -6.80
CA ASP A 61 -1.37 3.48 -7.09
C ASP A 61 -1.30 1.96 -6.87
N ASP A 62 -1.85 1.45 -5.77
CA ASP A 62 -1.93 0.00 -5.50
C ASP A 62 -2.77 -0.75 -6.56
N ALA A 63 -3.85 -0.14 -7.05
CA ALA A 63 -4.65 -0.71 -8.15
C ALA A 63 -3.85 -0.77 -9.46
N ARG A 64 -3.12 0.29 -9.80
CA ARG A 64 -2.25 0.31 -10.99
C ARG A 64 -1.09 -0.68 -10.88
N ASN A 65 -0.47 -0.76 -9.71
CA ASN A 65 0.63 -1.68 -9.45
C ASN A 65 0.17 -3.14 -9.55
N ARG A 66 -0.98 -3.49 -8.96
CA ARG A 66 -1.55 -4.84 -9.13
C ARG A 66 -1.85 -5.17 -10.60
N ALA A 67 -2.37 -4.22 -11.38
CA ALA A 67 -2.64 -4.44 -12.80
C ALA A 67 -1.33 -4.74 -13.57
N MET A 68 -0.29 -3.93 -13.35
CA MET A 68 1.02 -4.14 -13.97
C MET A 68 1.65 -5.48 -13.57
N MET A 69 1.58 -5.83 -12.28
CA MET A 69 2.09 -7.11 -11.78
C MET A 69 1.33 -8.31 -12.37
N ALA A 70 0.01 -8.21 -12.55
CA ALA A 70 -0.79 -9.27 -13.16
C ALA A 70 -0.43 -9.47 -14.64
N GLU A 71 -0.19 -8.39 -15.39
CA GLU A 71 0.26 -8.48 -16.78
C GLU A 71 1.65 -9.11 -16.89
N GLN A 72 2.58 -8.70 -16.03
CA GLN A 72 3.94 -9.24 -16.01
C GLN A 72 3.95 -10.73 -15.66
N GLN A 73 3.17 -11.14 -14.66
CA GLN A 73 2.99 -12.56 -14.32
C GLN A 73 2.39 -13.37 -15.47
N ARG A 74 1.38 -12.84 -16.17
CA ARG A 74 0.79 -13.50 -17.35
C ARG A 74 1.84 -13.68 -18.45
N ARG A 75 2.66 -12.65 -18.71
CA ARG A 75 3.70 -12.72 -19.73
C ARG A 75 4.76 -13.76 -19.37
N GLU A 76 5.21 -13.81 -18.12
CA GLU A 76 6.14 -14.85 -17.66
C GLU A 76 5.54 -16.26 -17.78
N GLN A 77 4.27 -16.44 -17.40
CA GLN A 77 3.60 -17.74 -17.56
C GLN A 77 3.51 -18.16 -19.02
N GLN A 78 3.19 -17.23 -19.92
CA GLN A 78 3.18 -17.49 -21.37
C GLN A 78 4.58 -17.86 -21.88
N LEU A 79 5.63 -17.15 -21.45
CA LEU A 79 7.02 -17.47 -21.79
C LEU A 79 7.41 -18.87 -21.29
N ARG A 80 7.03 -19.24 -20.06
CA ARG A 80 7.26 -20.60 -19.53
C ARG A 80 6.55 -21.66 -20.36
N GLN A 81 5.27 -21.45 -20.68
CA GLN A 81 4.51 -22.39 -21.51
C GLN A 81 5.11 -22.54 -22.92
N GLN A 82 5.54 -21.43 -23.53
CA GLN A 82 6.22 -21.47 -24.82
C GLN A 82 7.55 -22.21 -24.74
N GLY A 83 8.35 -21.95 -23.69
CA GLY A 83 9.61 -22.66 -23.45
C GLY A 83 9.41 -24.16 -23.30
N GLU A 84 8.45 -24.59 -22.49
CA GLU A 84 8.09 -25.99 -22.32
C GLU A 84 7.60 -26.63 -23.62
N ASN A 85 6.76 -25.93 -24.38
CA ASN A 85 6.25 -26.42 -25.66
C ASN A 85 7.39 -26.60 -26.68
N TYR A 86 8.28 -25.62 -26.78
CA TYR A 86 9.46 -25.69 -27.64
C TYR A 86 10.37 -26.84 -27.22
N GLN A 87 10.67 -26.96 -25.93
CA GLN A 87 11.53 -28.02 -25.41
C GLN A 87 10.93 -29.41 -25.67
N ARG A 88 9.62 -29.58 -25.48
CA ARG A 88 8.94 -30.84 -25.78
C ARG A 88 8.98 -31.15 -27.28
N LYS A 89 8.77 -30.15 -28.15
CA LYS A 89 8.91 -30.31 -29.61
C LYS A 89 10.33 -30.72 -30.02
N TYR A 90 11.35 -30.09 -29.43
CA TYR A 90 12.74 -30.49 -29.67
C TYR A 90 12.99 -31.92 -29.21
N GLN A 91 12.56 -32.30 -28.00
CA GLN A 91 12.68 -33.68 -27.54
C GLN A 91 11.95 -34.67 -28.45
N ASP A 92 10.73 -34.35 -28.90
CA ASP A 92 9.97 -35.22 -29.80
C ASP A 92 10.61 -35.35 -31.19
N ALA A 93 11.21 -34.29 -31.72
CA ALA A 93 11.94 -34.35 -32.99
C ALA A 93 13.23 -35.19 -32.88
N ILE A 94 13.90 -35.08 -31.73
CA ILE A 94 15.21 -35.69 -31.48
C ILE A 94 15.09 -37.15 -30.98
N LYS A 95 13.95 -37.55 -30.38
CA LYS A 95 13.80 -38.91 -29.78
C LYS A 95 13.91 -40.06 -30.78
N ASN A 96 13.59 -39.82 -32.05
CA ASN A 96 13.62 -40.83 -33.11
C ASN A 96 14.97 -40.85 -33.86
N ASP A 97 15.90 -39.96 -33.52
CA ASP A 97 17.21 -39.88 -34.15
C ASP A 97 18.25 -40.67 -33.32
N GLU A 98 18.81 -41.72 -33.92
CA GLU A 98 19.84 -42.57 -33.29
C GLU A 98 21.10 -41.78 -32.89
N CYS A 99 21.44 -40.73 -33.64
CA CYS A 99 22.59 -39.87 -33.33
C CYS A 99 22.39 -39.07 -32.05
N ALA A 100 21.15 -38.77 -31.68
CA ALA A 100 20.85 -37.98 -30.50
C ALA A 100 20.48 -38.79 -29.26
N ARG A 101 20.13 -40.09 -29.42
CA ARG A 101 20.03 -41.04 -28.30
C ARG A 101 21.39 -41.35 -27.67
N ARG A 102 22.49 -41.19 -28.42
CA ARG A 102 23.83 -41.32 -27.85
C ARG A 102 24.14 -40.14 -26.95
N THR A 103 24.43 -40.42 -25.69
CA THR A 103 24.98 -39.43 -24.74
C THR A 103 26.17 -38.74 -25.40
N ALA A 104 26.14 -37.40 -25.47
CA ALA A 104 27.25 -36.63 -26.00
C ALA A 104 28.54 -37.00 -25.24
N PRO A 105 29.64 -37.33 -25.94
CA PRO A 105 30.88 -37.73 -25.29
C PRO A 105 31.33 -36.63 -24.32
N GLY A 106 31.65 -37.00 -23.08
CA GLY A 106 31.96 -36.06 -21.99
C GLY A 106 33.07 -35.05 -22.32
N ALA A 107 34.04 -35.43 -23.17
CA ALA A 107 35.09 -34.55 -23.66
C ALA A 107 34.56 -33.37 -24.51
N VAL A 108 33.52 -33.60 -25.32
CA VAL A 108 32.91 -32.53 -26.14
C VAL A 108 32.09 -31.59 -25.28
N LEU A 109 31.44 -32.12 -24.23
CA LEU A 109 30.72 -31.30 -23.23
C LEU A 109 31.69 -30.47 -22.38
N GLY A 110 32.87 -31.01 -22.05
CA GLY A 110 33.93 -30.30 -21.32
C GLY A 110 34.53 -29.13 -22.10
N LEU A 111 34.72 -29.32 -23.41
CA LEU A 111 35.11 -28.27 -24.36
C LEU A 111 34.00 -27.20 -24.54
N LEU A 112 32.74 -27.60 -24.71
CA LEU A 112 31.60 -26.67 -24.89
C LEU A 112 31.28 -25.86 -23.63
N ARG A 113 31.43 -26.44 -22.43
CA ARG A 113 31.27 -25.72 -21.15
C ARG A 113 32.48 -24.87 -20.80
N GLY A 114 33.59 -24.97 -21.54
CA GLY A 114 34.85 -24.31 -21.20
C GLY A 114 35.46 -24.81 -19.88
N THR A 115 35.05 -25.99 -19.39
CA THR A 115 35.62 -26.61 -18.19
C THR A 115 36.96 -27.28 -18.46
N ASP A 116 37.29 -27.57 -19.73
CA ASP A 116 38.62 -28.01 -20.17
C ASP A 116 39.55 -26.80 -20.42
N THR A 117 39.80 -26.00 -19.38
CA THR A 117 40.77 -24.89 -19.42
C THR A 117 42.24 -25.36 -19.52
N THR A 118 42.52 -26.65 -19.27
CA THR A 118 43.88 -27.20 -19.35
C THR A 118 44.42 -27.26 -20.78
N ALA A 119 43.56 -27.41 -21.80
CA ALA A 119 44.00 -27.39 -23.21
C ALA A 119 44.17 -25.97 -23.77
N ALA A 120 43.37 -25.01 -23.29
CA ALA A 120 43.43 -23.61 -23.76
C ALA A 120 44.65 -22.85 -23.20
N GLY A 121 45.17 -23.23 -22.02
CA GLY A 121 46.38 -22.66 -21.44
C GLY A 121 47.67 -23.07 -22.15
N ALA A 122 47.72 -24.29 -22.71
CA ALA A 122 48.91 -24.79 -23.40
C ALA A 122 49.12 -24.15 -24.79
N ALA A 123 48.05 -23.75 -25.48
CA ALA A 123 48.15 -23.11 -26.80
C ALA A 123 48.56 -21.62 -26.73
N ARG A 124 48.44 -20.97 -25.55
CA ARG A 124 48.84 -19.57 -25.35
C ARG A 124 50.28 -19.39 -24.86
N ALA A 125 51.00 -20.50 -24.65
CA ALA A 125 52.38 -20.52 -24.15
C ALA A 125 53.43 -20.80 -25.24
N VAL A 126 53.07 -20.70 -26.52
CA VAL A 126 54.05 -20.69 -27.62
C VAL A 126 53.98 -19.33 -28.31
N SER A 127 54.72 -18.38 -27.75
CA SER A 127 55.12 -17.13 -28.38
C SER A 127 56.64 -17.04 -28.32
N PRO A 128 57.36 -17.09 -29.45
CA PRO A 128 58.42 -16.14 -29.73
C PRO A 128 57.85 -14.80 -30.22
#